data_AF-A0A916ZE82-F1
#
_entry.id   AF-A0A916ZE82-F1
#
_cell.length_a   1.000
_cell.length_b   1.000
_cell.length_c   1.000
_cell.angle_alpha   90.00
_cell.angle_beta   90.00
_cell.angle_gamma   90.00
#
_symmetry.space_group_name_H-M   'P 1'
#
loop_
_entity.id
_entity.type
_entity.pdbx_description
1 polymer ?
#
loop_
_entity_poly.entity_id
_entity_poly.type
_entity_poly.pdbx_seq_one_letter_code
_entity_poly.pdbx_strand_id
1 'polypeptide(L)'
;MNKTISGLEELTQHMMSQLNRASYEELSNFVDQRQVLVDEIRLMAAESPLTAEELERLRNVLSHDAVILGRMQMLKSEAGDWLQQRGQAKIQRNVYEAAYSPDSILMDKRK
;
A
#
# COMPACT_ATOMS: atom_id res chain seq x y z
N MET A 1 -17.08 -24.22 -2.97
CA MET A 1 -16.30 -23.95 -1.76
C MET A 1 -14.83 -24.33 -1.94
N ASN A 2 -14.47 -25.62 -2.01
CA ASN A 2 -13.07 -26.06 -2.19
C ASN A 2 -12.27 -25.34 -3.30
N LYS A 3 -12.84 -25.19 -4.50
CA LYS A 3 -12.19 -24.47 -5.61
C LYS A 3 -11.91 -23.01 -5.29
N THR A 4 -12.84 -22.32 -4.64
CA THR A 4 -12.71 -20.91 -4.26
C THR A 4 -11.64 -20.74 -3.19
N ILE A 5 -11.59 -21.64 -2.20
CA ILE A 5 -10.55 -21.65 -1.16
C ILE A 5 -9.17 -21.94 -1.79
N SER A 6 -9.07 -22.88 -2.75
CA SER A 6 -7.81 -23.11 -3.49
C SER A 6 -7.36 -21.87 -4.25
N GLY A 7 -8.27 -21.15 -4.91
CA GLY A 7 -7.95 -19.90 -5.59
C GLY A 7 -7.43 -18.82 -4.63
N LEU A 8 -7.99 -18.74 -3.42
CA LEU A 8 -7.54 -17.82 -2.38
C LEU A 8 -6.14 -18.18 -1.85
N GLU A 9 -5.85 -19.46 -1.68
CA GLU A 9 -4.52 -19.96 -1.30
C GLU A 9 -3.48 -19.66 -2.38
N GLU A 10 -3.80 -19.96 -3.65
CA GLU A 10 -2.91 -19.68 -4.79
C GLU A 10 -2.62 -18.18 -4.93
N LEU A 11 -3.65 -17.34 -4.83
CA LEU A 11 -3.50 -15.89 -4.88
C LEU A 11 -2.60 -15.37 -3.75
N THR A 12 -2.82 -15.86 -2.53
CA THR A 12 -1.99 -15.52 -1.36
C THR A 12 -0.55 -15.98 -1.55
N GLN A 13 -0.34 -17.22 -1.99
CA GLN A 13 0.99 -17.78 -2.18
C GLN A 13 1.77 -17.06 -3.30
N HIS A 14 1.08 -16.70 -4.38
CA HIS A 14 1.65 -15.91 -5.46
C HIS A 14 2.12 -14.54 -4.95
N MET A 15 1.26 -13.82 -4.22
CA MET A 15 1.66 -12.54 -3.61
C MET A 15 2.83 -12.71 -2.65
N MET A 16 2.82 -13.72 -1.78
CA MET A 16 3.92 -14.02 -0.86
C MET A 16 5.26 -14.25 -1.59
N SER A 17 5.23 -14.92 -2.75
CA SER A 17 6.45 -15.20 -3.54
C SER A 17 7.12 -13.95 -4.10
N GLN A 18 6.36 -12.87 -4.31
CA GLN A 18 6.83 -11.62 -4.90
C GLN A 18 6.72 -10.41 -3.96
N LEU A 19 6.31 -10.61 -2.71
CA LEU A 19 5.92 -9.55 -1.78
C LEU A 19 6.97 -8.44 -1.60
N ASN A 20 8.25 -8.83 -1.54
CA ASN A 20 9.37 -7.89 -1.37
C ASN A 20 9.57 -6.97 -2.58
N ARG A 21 9.10 -7.37 -3.76
CA ARG A 21 9.20 -6.62 -5.02
C ARG A 21 7.86 -6.03 -5.45
N ALA A 22 6.77 -6.45 -4.82
CA ALA A 22 5.45 -5.95 -5.10
C ALA A 22 5.38 -4.43 -4.88
N SER A 23 4.82 -3.77 -5.88
CA SER A 23 4.44 -2.37 -5.88
C SER A 23 3.12 -2.15 -5.15
N TYR A 24 2.82 -0.87 -4.89
CA TYR A 24 1.53 -0.47 -4.33
C TYR A 24 0.35 -0.94 -5.20
N GLU A 25 0.45 -0.79 -6.53
CA GLU A 25 -0.62 -1.15 -7.46
C GLU A 25 -0.88 -2.66 -7.46
N GLU A 26 0.18 -3.49 -7.45
CA GLU A 26 0.06 -4.95 -7.38
C GLU A 26 -0.57 -5.41 -6.05
N LEU A 27 -0.21 -4.76 -4.94
CA LEU A 27 -0.82 -5.04 -3.63
C LEU A 27 -2.29 -4.61 -3.59
N SER A 28 -2.65 -3.48 -4.20
CA SER A 28 -4.04 -3.03 -4.30
C SER A 28 -4.87 -4.03 -5.12
N ASN A 29 -4.37 -4.42 -6.30
CA ASN A 29 -5.03 -5.39 -7.16
C ASN A 29 -5.19 -6.76 -6.47
N PHE A 30 -4.19 -7.18 -5.69
CA PHE A 30 -4.28 -8.39 -4.87
C PHE A 30 -5.40 -8.31 -3.85
N VAL A 31 -5.53 -7.19 -3.12
CA VAL A 31 -6.61 -7.00 -2.14
C VAL A 31 -7.98 -7.06 -2.82
N ASP A 32 -8.13 -6.43 -3.98
CA ASP A 32 -9.39 -6.45 -4.72
C ASP A 32 -9.75 -7.88 -5.19
N GLN A 33 -8.80 -8.63 -5.74
CA GLN A 33 -9.00 -10.03 -6.14
C GLN A 33 -9.30 -10.93 -4.93
N ARG A 34 -8.61 -10.70 -3.81
CA ARG A 34 -8.84 -11.42 -2.56
C ARG A 34 -10.26 -11.17 -2.04
N GLN A 35 -10.74 -9.94 -2.13
CA GLN A 35 -12.08 -9.57 -1.68
C GLN A 35 -13.17 -10.33 -2.43
N VAL A 36 -13.05 -10.45 -3.76
CA VAL A 36 -13.99 -11.22 -4.59
C VAL A 36 -14.10 -12.67 -4.11
N LEU A 37 -12.96 -13.33 -3.87
CA LEU A 37 -12.92 -14.73 -3.42
C LEU A 37 -13.49 -14.88 -2.00
N VAL A 38 -13.19 -13.93 -1.10
CA VAL A 38 -13.73 -13.93 0.27
C VAL A 38 -15.25 -13.74 0.27
N ASP A 39 -15.78 -12.87 -0.58
CA ASP A 39 -17.23 -12.66 -0.69
C ASP A 39 -17.94 -13.89 -1.26
N GLU A 40 -17.35 -14.56 -2.25
CA GLU A 40 -17.85 -15.86 -2.74
C GLU A 40 -17.85 -16.93 -1.65
N ILE A 41 -16.78 -17.05 -0.86
CA ILE A 41 -16.70 -17.99 0.26
C ILE A 41 -17.77 -17.66 1.29
N ARG A 42 -17.98 -16.38 1.61
CA ARG A 42 -19.00 -15.94 2.57
C ARG A 42 -20.41 -16.30 2.10
N LEU A 43 -20.70 -16.13 0.82
CA LEU A 43 -22.00 -16.50 0.24
C LEU A 43 -22.22 -18.02 0.33
N MET A 44 -21.23 -18.82 -0.08
CA MET A 44 -21.31 -20.28 0.00
C MET A 44 -21.42 -20.79 1.45
N ALA A 45 -20.72 -20.16 2.39
CA ALA A 45 -20.75 -20.50 3.80
C ALA A 45 -22.11 -20.23 4.45
N ALA A 46 -22.92 -19.33 3.88
CA ALA A 46 -24.29 -19.09 4.33
C ALA A 46 -25.24 -20.23 3.92
N GLU A 47 -24.95 -20.93 2.83
CA GLU A 47 -25.74 -22.07 2.34
C GLU A 47 -25.27 -23.41 2.94
N SER A 48 -23.96 -23.56 3.14
CA SER A 48 -23.34 -24.76 3.69
C SER A 48 -22.21 -24.39 4.65
N PRO A 49 -22.24 -24.83 5.92
CA PRO A 49 -21.16 -24.59 6.85
C PRO A 49 -19.81 -25.09 6.33
N LEU A 50 -18.74 -24.38 6.67
CA LEU A 50 -17.37 -24.78 6.39
C LEU A 50 -17.02 -26.05 7.16
N THR A 51 -16.33 -26.97 6.49
CA THR A 51 -15.73 -28.14 7.13
C THR A 51 -14.51 -27.75 7.96
N ALA A 52 -14.06 -28.65 8.85
CA ALA A 52 -12.85 -28.44 9.64
C ALA A 52 -11.59 -28.27 8.77
N GLU A 53 -11.51 -29.00 7.66
CA GLU A 53 -10.41 -28.90 6.69
C GLU A 53 -10.41 -27.53 5.99
N GLU A 54 -11.56 -27.07 5.53
CA GLU A 54 -11.70 -25.75 4.88
C GLU A 54 -11.38 -24.60 5.86
N LEU A 55 -11.79 -24.72 7.13
CA LEU A 55 -11.43 -23.76 8.17
C LEU A 55 -9.92 -23.69 8.41
N GLU A 56 -9.23 -24.83 8.42
CA GLU A 56 -7.78 -24.87 8.64
C GLU A 56 -7.02 -24.25 7.46
N ARG A 57 -7.49 -24.50 6.23
CA ARG A 57 -6.98 -23.85 5.02
C ARG A 57 -7.11 -22.33 5.07
N LEU A 58 -8.27 -21.83 5.50
CA LEU A 58 -8.48 -20.38 5.69
C LEU A 58 -7.58 -19.80 6.79
N ARG A 59 -7.33 -20.54 7.88
CA ARG A 59 -6.38 -20.11 8.92
C ARG A 59 -4.96 -20.00 8.40
N ASN A 60 -4.53 -20.93 7.56
CA ASN A 60 -3.22 -20.87 6.91
C ASN A 60 -3.10 -19.61 6.03
N VAL A 61 -4.13 -19.28 5.26
CA VAL A 61 -4.17 -18.01 4.49
C VAL A 61 -4.03 -16.80 5.41
N LEU A 62 -4.80 -16.74 6.50
CA LEU A 62 -4.77 -15.64 7.47
C LEU A 62 -3.39 -15.47 8.15
N SER A 63 -2.61 -16.55 8.27
CA SER A 63 -1.27 -16.48 8.87
C SER A 63 -0.29 -15.60 8.07
N HIS A 64 -0.56 -15.39 6.78
CA HIS A 64 0.26 -14.54 5.90
C HIS A 64 -0.12 -13.05 5.97
N ASP A 65 -1.32 -12.71 6.48
CA ASP A 65 -1.85 -11.34 6.45
C ASP A 65 -0.94 -10.34 7.18
N ALA A 66 -0.34 -10.74 8.31
CA ALA A 66 0.55 -9.87 9.07
C ALA A 66 1.79 -9.44 8.26
N VAL A 67 2.34 -10.35 7.45
CA VAL A 67 3.52 -10.07 6.62
C VAL A 67 3.15 -9.14 5.46
N ILE A 68 2.01 -9.40 4.81
CA ILE A 68 1.50 -8.57 3.71
C ILE A 68 1.19 -7.16 4.21
N LEU A 69 0.51 -7.03 5.35
CA LEU A 69 0.23 -5.73 5.98
C LEU A 69 1.51 -4.98 6.33
N GLY A 70 2.54 -5.68 6.83
CA GLY A 70 3.86 -5.09 7.09
C GLY A 70 4.47 -4.44 5.85
N ARG A 71 4.40 -5.12 4.70
CA ARG A 71 4.89 -4.58 3.42
C ARG A 71 4.08 -3.35 2.98
N MET A 72 2.76 -3.39 3.09
CA MET A 72 1.91 -2.25 2.74
C MET A 72 2.23 -1.02 3.61
N GLN A 73 2.44 -1.23 4.91
CA GLN A 73 2.80 -0.15 5.84
C GLN A 73 4.19 0.43 5.54
N MET A 74 5.16 -0.40 5.15
CA MET A 74 6.48 0.05 4.69
C MET A 74 6.35 0.97 3.46
N LEU A 75 5.64 0.54 2.42
CA LEU A 75 5.42 1.34 1.21
C LEU A 75 4.71 2.67 1.53
N LYS A 76 3.73 2.65 2.44
CA LYS A 76 3.06 3.85 2.92
C LYS A 76 4.02 4.81 3.62
N SER A 77 4.92 4.29 4.45
CA SER A 77 5.95 5.09 5.13
C SER A 77 6.91 5.73 4.13
N GLU A 78 7.43 4.94 3.18
CA GLU A 78 8.35 5.41 2.14
C GLU A 78 7.76 6.56 1.31
N ALA A 79 6.48 6.44 0.92
CA ALA A 79 5.76 7.50 0.21
C ALA A 79 5.62 8.78 1.06
N GLY A 80 5.35 8.63 2.36
CA GLY A 80 5.29 9.73 3.32
C GLY A 80 6.62 10.46 3.48
N ASP A 81 7.71 9.70 3.64
CA ASP A 81 9.06 10.23 3.79
C ASP A 81 9.48 11.00 2.53
N TRP A 82 9.14 10.48 1.34
CA TRP A 82 9.44 11.14 0.07
C TRP A 82 8.70 12.49 -0.07
N LEU A 83 7.45 12.56 0.36
CA LEU A 83 6.67 13.80 0.40
C LEU A 83 7.30 14.84 1.36
N GLN A 84 7.74 14.39 2.54
CA GLN A 84 8.39 15.26 3.52
C GLN A 84 9.73 15.82 3.01
N GLN A 85 10.58 14.96 2.45
CA GLN A 85 11.87 15.39 1.86
C GLN A 85 11.66 16.41 0.74
N ARG A 86 10.64 16.20 -0.12
CA ARG A 86 10.30 17.18 -1.17
C ARG A 86 9.85 18.52 -0.59
N GLY A 87 9.12 18.51 0.52
CA GLY A 87 8.75 19.73 1.24
C GLY A 87 9.98 20.48 1.76
N GLN A 88 10.92 19.77 2.39
CA GLN A 88 12.15 20.37 2.92
C GLN A 88 13.07 20.91 1.81
N ALA A 89 13.20 20.21 0.68
CA ALA A 89 13.98 20.68 -0.46
C ALA A 89 13.43 21.98 -1.07
N LYS A 90 12.09 22.17 -1.08
CA LYS A 90 11.47 23.44 -1.50
C LYS A 90 11.77 24.57 -0.52
N ILE A 91 11.73 24.31 0.79
CA ILE A 91 12.07 25.30 1.82
C ILE A 91 13.53 25.73 1.69
N GLN A 92 14.46 24.79 1.52
CA GLN A 92 15.88 25.10 1.34
C GLN A 92 16.14 25.91 0.06
N ARG A 93 15.49 25.58 -1.07
CA ARG A 93 15.57 26.40 -2.29
C ARG A 93 15.11 27.84 -2.08
N ASN A 94 13.98 28.05 -1.39
CA ASN A 94 13.47 29.40 -1.11
C ASN A 94 14.42 30.23 -0.22
N VAL A 95 15.14 29.60 0.73
CA VAL A 95 16.12 30.31 1.58
C VAL A 95 17.36 30.73 0.79
N TYR A 96 17.82 29.88 -0.14
CA TYR A 96 18.94 30.24 -1.02
C TYR A 96 18.57 31.31 -2.07
N GLU A 97 17.35 31.29 -2.62
CA GLU A 97 16.87 32.36 -3.52
C GLU A 97 16.63 33.69 -2.77
N ALA A 98 16.08 33.65 -1.55
CA ALA A 98 15.89 34.85 -0.72
C ALA A 98 17.20 35.49 -0.24
N ALA A 99 18.28 34.71 -0.12
CA ALA A 99 19.62 35.22 0.20
C ALA A 99 20.33 35.86 -1.01
N TYR A 100 19.82 35.66 -2.23
CA TYR A 100 20.33 36.22 -3.49
C TYR A 100 19.45 37.35 -4.05
N SER A 101 18.67 38.02 -3.20
CA SER A 101 18.04 39.28 -3.55
C SER A 101 18.87 40.43 -2.95
N PRO A 102 19.92 40.93 -3.65
CA PRO A 102 20.56 42.17 -3.23
C PRO A 102 19.54 43.29 -3.43
N ASP A 103 19.43 44.16 -2.42
CA ASP A 103 18.83 45.49 -2.47
C ASP A 103 18.28 45.93 -3.84
N SER A 104 16.98 45.73 -4.06
CA SER A 104 16.23 46.60 -4.99
C SER A 104 15.45 47.64 -4.19
N ILE A 105 16.16 48.34 -3.31
CA ILE A 105 15.78 49.66 -2.83
C ILE A 105 16.45 50.66 -3.78
N LEU A 106 15.90 50.83 -4.99
CA LEU A 106 16.20 52.01 -5.79
C LEU A 106 15.04 53.00 -5.65
N MET A 107 15.23 53.80 -4.62
CA MET A 107 14.60 55.05 -4.25
C MET A 107 14.47 55.99 -5.46
N ASP A 108 13.26 56.12 -6.02
CA ASP A 108 12.96 57.22 -6.93
C ASP A 108 12.58 58.46 -6.10
N LYS A 109 13.56 59.34 -5.90
CA LYS A 109 13.32 60.72 -5.48
C LYS A 109 14.01 61.67 -6.45
N ARG A 110 13.20 62.63 -6.92
CA ARG A 110 13.47 63.86 -7.70
C ARG A 110 13.22 63.66 -9.20
N LYS A 111 12.43 64.49 -9.88
CA LYS A 111 12.06 65.89 -9.62
C LYS A 111 10.80 66.25 -10.40
#